data_AF-A0A8I0VCQ9-F1
#
_entry.id   AF-A0A8I0VCQ9-F1
#
_cell.length_a   1.000
_cell.length_b   1.000
_cell.length_c   1.000
_cell.angle_alpha   90.00
_cell.angle_beta   90.00
_cell.angle_gamma   90.00
#
_symmetry.space_group_name_H-M   'P 1'
#
loop_
_entity.id
_entity.type
_entity.pdbx_description
1 polymer ?
#
loop_
_entity_poly.entity_id
_entity_poly.type
_entity_poly.pdbx_seq_one_letter_code
_entity_poly.pdbx_strand_id
1 'polypeptide(L)'
;MKKTFRTRLLAACGALAVVLGTAVGAQSAEAVQPPPTRDASIQSGVILGIFGAACFPQTNLCFPGGTLSVSVSGDKKRINGQSADVADLIGSNSSGAVLCNWHIDFSDHNTNGKDTYRNNGTNHSACTTARVSRNIQYARTASSTAVQTCSELWSQGVQLKRTCINLG
;
A
#
# COMPACT_ATOMS: atom_id res chain seq x y z
N MET A 1 9.61 -35.46 48.53
CA MET A 1 9.85 -36.93 48.52
C MET A 1 9.76 -37.43 47.08
N LYS A 2 10.84 -38.04 46.57
CA LYS A 2 10.91 -38.72 45.25
C LYS A 2 10.01 -39.95 45.24
N LYS A 3 9.22 -40.16 44.17
CA LYS A 3 8.90 -41.51 43.66
C LYS A 3 8.75 -41.49 42.14
N THR A 4 9.78 -42.05 41.50
CA THR A 4 9.83 -42.62 40.15
C THR A 4 9.09 -43.97 40.14
N PHE A 5 8.53 -44.38 38.98
CA PHE A 5 8.33 -45.75 38.45
C PHE A 5 7.03 -45.80 37.62
N ARG A 6 6.85 -46.58 36.55
CA ARG A 6 7.72 -47.38 35.69
C ARG A 6 6.89 -47.74 34.43
N THR A 7 7.60 -47.85 33.34
CA THR A 7 7.27 -48.42 32.02
C THR A 7 6.47 -49.73 32.04
N ARG A 8 5.57 -49.93 31.06
CA ARG A 8 5.35 -51.25 30.43
C ARG A 8 5.28 -51.13 28.89
N LEU A 9 6.06 -52.00 28.28
CA LEU A 9 6.24 -52.32 26.87
C LEU A 9 5.24 -53.43 26.46
N LEU A 10 4.94 -53.56 25.15
CA LEU A 10 4.57 -54.75 24.34
C LEU A 10 3.59 -54.30 23.23
N ALA A 11 3.95 -54.12 21.95
CA ALA A 11 4.52 -55.02 20.91
C ALA A 11 3.45 -55.75 20.06
N ALA A 12 3.79 -55.94 18.77
CA ALA A 12 3.18 -56.77 17.71
C ALA A 12 2.03 -56.14 16.91
N CYS A 13 1.87 -56.31 15.59
CA CYS A 13 2.68 -56.76 14.44
C CYS A 13 1.73 -56.68 13.21
N GLY A 14 2.25 -56.48 12.00
CA GLY A 14 1.50 -56.64 10.74
C GLY A 14 1.98 -55.66 9.67
N ALA A 15 3.10 -55.95 9.00
CA ALA A 15 3.17 -56.58 7.66
C ALA A 15 2.68 -55.64 6.54
N LEU A 16 3.58 -54.91 5.86
CA LEU A 16 4.40 -55.30 4.70
C LEU A 16 3.59 -55.48 3.41
N ALA A 17 3.69 -54.51 2.50
CA ALA A 17 3.51 -54.71 1.07
C ALA A 17 4.55 -53.88 0.32
N VAL A 18 5.55 -54.58 -0.19
CA VAL A 18 6.60 -54.11 -1.08
C VAL A 18 6.02 -54.03 -2.49
N VAL A 19 6.23 -52.92 -3.19
CA VAL A 19 6.15 -52.89 -4.66
C VAL A 19 7.51 -52.42 -5.17
N LEU A 20 8.28 -53.37 -5.72
CA LEU A 20 9.39 -53.09 -6.62
C LEU A 20 8.83 -52.79 -8.01
N GLY A 21 9.29 -51.68 -8.59
CA GLY A 21 9.00 -51.32 -9.99
C GLY A 21 10.16 -50.51 -10.58
N THR A 22 11.13 -51.23 -11.13
CA THR A 22 12.01 -50.90 -12.28
C THR A 22 12.56 -49.47 -12.44
N ALA A 23 13.88 -49.38 -12.35
CA ALA A 23 14.70 -48.26 -12.79
C ALA A 23 14.64 -48.04 -14.31
N VAL A 24 14.42 -46.79 -14.75
CA VAL A 24 14.85 -46.28 -16.06
C VAL A 24 15.18 -44.79 -15.93
N GLY A 25 16.44 -44.43 -16.22
CA GLY A 25 16.85 -43.12 -16.72
C GLY A 25 16.82 -41.95 -15.74
N ALA A 26 17.97 -41.66 -15.11
CA ALA A 26 18.30 -40.32 -14.65
C ALA A 26 18.36 -39.38 -15.87
N GLN A 27 17.27 -38.66 -16.12
CA GLN A 27 17.32 -37.43 -16.91
C GLN A 27 17.59 -36.33 -15.89
N SER A 28 18.79 -35.78 -15.94
CA SER A 28 19.10 -34.49 -15.32
C SER A 28 18.03 -33.52 -15.80
N ALA A 29 17.06 -33.21 -14.95
CA ALA A 29 16.21 -32.07 -15.19
C ALA A 29 17.15 -30.87 -15.21
N GLU A 30 17.37 -30.30 -16.40
CA GLU A 30 17.75 -28.90 -16.49
C GLU A 30 16.86 -28.17 -15.49
N ALA A 31 17.50 -27.57 -14.48
CA ALA A 31 16.80 -26.67 -13.59
C ALA A 31 16.16 -25.65 -14.53
N VAL A 32 14.84 -25.77 -14.72
CA VAL A 32 14.04 -24.79 -15.41
C VAL A 32 14.32 -23.51 -14.64
N GLN A 33 15.24 -22.70 -15.17
CA GLN A 33 15.46 -21.38 -14.64
C GLN A 33 14.08 -20.75 -14.65
N PRO A 34 13.57 -20.27 -13.50
CA PRO A 34 12.34 -19.52 -13.52
C PRO A 34 12.50 -18.45 -14.61
N PRO A 35 11.46 -18.20 -15.43
CA PRO A 35 11.54 -17.18 -16.46
C PRO A 35 12.12 -15.92 -15.81
N PRO A 36 13.04 -15.20 -16.48
CA PRO A 36 13.72 -14.06 -15.89
C PRO A 36 12.66 -13.21 -15.22
N THR A 37 12.72 -13.11 -13.88
CA THR A 37 11.87 -12.23 -13.11
C THR A 37 12.09 -10.86 -13.69
N ARG A 38 11.14 -10.42 -14.53
CA ARG A 38 11.19 -9.11 -15.17
C ARG A 38 11.48 -8.11 -14.08
N ASP A 39 12.54 -7.36 -14.33
CA ASP A 39 13.12 -6.35 -13.46
C ASP A 39 12.08 -5.65 -12.60
N ALA A 40 12.22 -5.84 -11.29
CA ALA A 40 11.63 -5.06 -10.20
C ALA A 40 10.39 -4.25 -10.61
N SER A 41 9.24 -4.90 -10.39
CA SER A 41 7.94 -4.29 -10.14
C SER A 41 8.09 -2.94 -9.45
N ILE A 42 7.31 -1.93 -9.85
CA ILE A 42 7.02 -0.83 -8.92
C ILE A 42 6.45 -1.51 -7.67
N GLN A 43 7.21 -1.45 -6.58
CA GLN A 43 6.69 -1.82 -5.27
C GLN A 43 5.42 -1.01 -5.05
N SER A 44 4.41 -1.63 -4.48
CA SER A 44 3.34 -0.94 -3.76
C SER A 44 3.97 0.15 -2.88
N GLY A 45 4.01 1.37 -3.40
CA GLY A 45 4.71 2.47 -2.75
C GLY A 45 3.72 3.14 -1.83
N VAL A 46 3.89 2.99 -0.52
CA VAL A 46 3.16 3.81 0.44
C VAL A 46 4.02 5.02 0.77
N ILE A 47 3.55 6.21 0.46
CA ILE A 47 4.19 7.44 0.91
C ILE A 47 3.22 8.19 1.81
N LEU A 48 3.74 8.62 2.96
CA LEU A 48 3.01 9.40 3.95
C LEU A 48 3.39 10.88 3.82
N GLY A 49 2.39 11.73 3.58
CA GLY A 49 2.54 13.17 3.55
C GLY A 49 1.79 13.82 4.71
N ILE A 50 2.50 14.45 5.64
CA ILE A 50 1.89 15.19 6.75
C ILE A 50 1.46 16.59 6.30
N PHE A 51 0.32 17.08 6.81
CA PHE A 51 -0.15 18.46 6.63
C PHE A 51 -0.82 19.01 7.90
N GLY A 52 -0.82 20.33 8.03
CA GLY A 52 -1.34 21.03 9.21
C GLY A 52 -0.52 20.82 10.48
N ALA A 53 -0.80 21.61 11.51
CA ALA A 53 -0.24 21.44 12.84
C ALA A 53 -1.31 21.81 13.89
N ALA A 54 -1.58 20.89 14.81
CA ALA A 54 -2.37 21.15 16.01
C ALA A 54 -1.39 21.39 17.17
N CYS A 55 -1.29 22.64 17.62
CA CYS A 55 -0.40 23.01 18.72
C CYS A 55 -1.18 23.13 20.03
N PHE A 56 -0.65 22.53 21.09
CA PHE A 56 -1.18 22.67 22.44
C PHE A 56 -0.53 23.89 23.10
N PRO A 57 -1.28 24.98 23.36
CA PRO A 57 -0.70 26.23 23.86
C PRO A 57 -0.10 26.08 25.26
N GLN A 58 -0.53 25.08 26.03
CA GLN A 58 -0.06 24.84 27.40
C GLN A 58 1.29 24.10 27.46
N THR A 59 1.62 23.29 26.45
CA THR A 59 2.84 22.45 26.44
C THR A 59 3.79 22.80 25.30
N ASN A 60 3.39 23.70 24.40
CA ASN A 60 4.14 24.09 23.20
C ASN A 60 4.49 22.91 22.27
N LEU A 61 3.75 21.80 22.40
CA LEU A 61 3.89 20.62 21.55
C LEU A 61 2.92 20.74 20.38
N CYS A 62 3.43 20.54 19.16
CA CYS A 62 2.64 20.53 17.94
C CYS A 62 2.61 19.13 17.34
N PHE A 63 1.42 18.66 17.02
CA PHE A 63 1.19 17.38 16.34
C PHE A 63 0.77 17.63 14.89
N PRO A 64 1.07 16.70 13.97
CA PRO A 64 0.48 16.67 12.63
C PRO A 64 -1.03 16.97 12.66
N GLY A 65 -1.51 17.85 11.78
CA GLY A 65 -2.96 18.11 11.65
C GLY A 65 -3.70 16.99 10.90
N GLY A 66 -2.96 16.20 10.11
CA GLY A 66 -3.40 15.00 9.43
C GLY A 66 -2.32 14.44 8.51
N THR A 67 -2.54 13.24 7.99
CA THR A 67 -1.58 12.52 7.15
C THR A 67 -2.25 11.98 5.89
N LEU A 68 -1.67 12.24 4.72
CA LEU A 68 -2.11 11.70 3.43
C LEU A 68 -1.19 10.52 3.06
N SER A 69 -1.70 9.31 3.20
CA SER A 69 -1.07 8.08 2.72
C SER A 69 -1.50 7.83 1.28
N VAL A 70 -0.56 7.56 0.39
CA VAL A 70 -0.85 7.23 -1.03
C VAL A 70 -0.29 5.86 -1.33
N SER A 71 -1.06 5.03 -2.02
CA SER A 71 -0.61 3.74 -2.53
C SER A 71 -0.93 3.58 -4.00
N VAL A 72 0.01 3.03 -4.75
CA VAL A 72 -0.17 2.71 -6.18
C VAL A 72 0.25 1.28 -6.40
N SER A 73 -0.58 0.53 -7.11
CA SER A 73 -0.29 -0.85 -7.52
C SER A 73 -0.14 -0.91 -9.03
N GLY A 74 0.88 -1.62 -9.50
CA GLY A 74 1.16 -1.73 -10.93
C GLY A 74 2.64 -1.90 -11.28
N ASP A 75 2.93 -1.85 -12.56
CA ASP A 75 4.27 -2.02 -13.13
C ASP A 75 4.69 -0.79 -13.92
N LYS A 76 5.57 0.05 -13.37
CA LYS A 76 6.14 1.24 -14.03
C LYS A 76 5.08 2.14 -14.68
N LYS A 77 4.81 1.88 -15.96
CA LYS A 77 3.83 2.60 -16.79
C LYS A 77 2.42 2.03 -16.76
N ARG A 78 2.18 0.86 -16.16
CA ARG A 78 0.85 0.25 -16.02
C ARG A 78 0.40 0.38 -14.58
N ILE A 79 -0.61 1.21 -14.34
CA ILE A 79 -1.21 1.41 -13.03
C ILE A 79 -2.46 0.55 -12.95
N ASN A 80 -2.47 -0.46 -12.08
CA ASN A 80 -3.62 -1.35 -11.86
C ASN A 80 -4.61 -0.74 -10.85
N GLY A 81 -4.12 0.05 -9.89
CA GLY A 81 -4.96 0.75 -8.94
C GLY A 81 -4.21 1.85 -8.18
N GLN A 82 -4.98 2.77 -7.62
CA GLN A 82 -4.49 3.90 -6.83
C GLN A 82 -5.39 4.06 -5.60
N SER A 83 -4.78 4.22 -4.44
CA SER A 83 -5.47 4.55 -3.20
C SER A 83 -4.83 5.76 -2.54
N ALA A 84 -5.66 6.55 -1.87
CA ALA A 84 -5.22 7.64 -1.03
C ALA A 84 -6.09 7.68 0.23
N ASP A 85 -5.46 7.77 1.38
CA ASP A 85 -6.08 7.73 2.70
C ASP A 85 -5.58 8.90 3.51
N VAL A 86 -6.51 9.69 4.08
CA VAL A 86 -6.18 10.70 5.06
C VAL A 86 -6.44 10.15 6.45
N ALA A 87 -5.36 9.82 7.16
CA ALA A 87 -5.41 9.35 8.54
C ALA A 87 -5.03 10.48 9.51
N ASP A 88 -5.52 10.36 10.74
CA ASP A 88 -5.44 11.37 11.81
C ASP A 88 -6.29 12.62 11.52
N LEU A 89 -7.58 12.56 11.89
CA LEU A 89 -8.48 13.72 11.85
C LEU A 89 -9.16 13.98 13.22
N ILE A 90 -9.00 13.08 14.22
CA ILE A 90 -9.42 13.23 15.64
C ILE A 90 -8.56 12.32 16.56
N GLY A 91 -8.11 12.85 17.70
CA GLY A 91 -7.52 12.05 18.80
C GLY A 91 -7.59 12.66 20.21
N SER A 92 -7.75 13.97 20.37
CA SER A 92 -7.92 14.63 21.68
C SER A 92 -8.54 16.02 21.47
N ASN A 93 -9.11 16.65 22.50
CA ASN A 93 -9.82 17.94 22.50
C ASN A 93 -9.00 19.17 22.05
N SER A 94 -8.33 19.10 20.90
CA SER A 94 -7.43 20.09 20.34
C SER A 94 -7.50 20.03 18.80
N SER A 95 -8.11 21.04 18.19
CA SER A 95 -7.72 21.60 16.88
C SER A 95 -7.39 20.63 15.72
N GLY A 96 -8.02 19.46 15.60
CA GLY A 96 -7.82 18.56 14.46
C GLY A 96 -8.26 19.20 13.14
N ALA A 97 -7.65 18.82 12.02
CA ALA A 97 -7.98 19.40 10.72
C ALA A 97 -9.41 19.00 10.28
N VAL A 98 -10.33 19.96 10.27
CA VAL A 98 -11.66 19.77 9.67
C VAL A 98 -11.52 19.97 8.15
N LEU A 99 -11.87 18.95 7.37
CA LEU A 99 -11.89 19.04 5.91
C LEU A 99 -13.30 19.45 5.45
N CYS A 100 -13.46 20.62 4.85
CA CYS A 100 -14.75 21.09 4.34
C CYS A 100 -14.64 21.33 2.84
N ASN A 101 -15.70 21.01 2.08
CA ASN A 101 -15.68 21.15 0.61
C ASN A 101 -14.42 20.50 0.01
N TRP A 102 -14.23 19.22 0.33
CA TRP A 102 -12.97 18.50 0.11
C TRP A 102 -13.08 17.47 -1.01
N HIS A 103 -11.94 17.15 -1.63
CA HIS A 103 -11.80 16.03 -2.57
C HIS A 103 -10.34 15.57 -2.63
N ILE A 104 -10.13 14.36 -3.18
CA ILE A 104 -8.80 13.83 -3.45
C ILE A 104 -8.65 13.56 -4.95
N ASP A 105 -7.71 14.24 -5.59
CA ASP A 105 -7.37 14.02 -7.00
C ASP A 105 -6.24 13.02 -7.14
N PHE A 106 -6.21 12.32 -8.27
CA PHE A 106 -5.03 11.58 -8.73
C PHE A 106 -4.52 12.20 -10.03
N SER A 107 -3.22 12.42 -10.14
CA SER A 107 -2.58 13.06 -11.30
C SER A 107 -1.29 12.34 -11.68
N ASP A 108 -0.90 12.42 -12.94
CA ASP A 108 0.44 12.01 -13.38
C ASP A 108 1.17 13.19 -14.01
N HIS A 109 2.45 13.33 -13.70
CA HIS A 109 3.27 14.45 -14.17
C HIS A 109 4.46 13.96 -14.97
N ASN A 110 4.83 14.73 -15.99
CA ASN A 110 6.09 14.53 -16.72
C ASN A 110 7.27 15.20 -16.02
N THR A 111 8.47 15.09 -16.61
CA THR A 111 9.72 15.68 -16.09
C THR A 111 9.66 17.19 -15.91
N ASN A 112 8.79 17.87 -16.63
CA ASN A 112 8.62 19.32 -16.58
C ASN A 112 7.52 19.72 -15.57
N GLY A 113 6.99 18.76 -14.80
CA GLY A 113 5.88 18.97 -13.86
C GLY A 113 4.51 19.14 -14.50
N LYS A 114 4.39 18.99 -15.83
CA LYS A 114 3.11 19.14 -16.54
C LYS A 114 2.25 17.89 -16.37
N ASP A 115 0.98 18.11 -16.06
CA ASP A 115 -0.04 17.07 -15.97
C ASP A 115 -0.20 16.37 -17.33
N THR A 116 -0.02 15.06 -17.31
CA THR A 116 -0.28 14.14 -18.44
C THR A 116 -1.55 13.33 -18.23
N TYR A 117 -1.99 13.24 -16.98
CA TYR A 117 -3.24 12.61 -16.57
C TYR A 117 -3.76 13.34 -15.34
N ARG A 118 -5.09 13.44 -15.24
CA ARG A 118 -5.79 14.01 -14.10
C ARG A 118 -7.12 13.30 -13.94
N ASN A 119 -7.39 12.83 -12.72
CA ASN A 119 -8.67 12.27 -12.33
C ASN A 119 -9.16 13.01 -11.08
N ASN A 120 -10.05 13.95 -11.33
CA ASN A 120 -10.63 14.77 -10.29
C ASN A 120 -11.54 13.91 -9.40
N GLY A 121 -11.33 13.96 -8.10
CA GLY A 121 -12.18 13.30 -7.12
C GLY A 121 -13.58 13.88 -7.08
N THR A 122 -14.52 13.11 -6.54
CA THR A 122 -15.84 13.64 -6.21
C THR A 122 -15.70 14.69 -5.12
N ASN A 123 -16.35 15.84 -5.31
CA ASN A 123 -16.35 16.90 -4.31
C ASN A 123 -17.36 16.60 -3.19
N HIS A 124 -16.88 16.66 -1.95
CA HIS A 124 -17.68 16.47 -0.74
C HIS A 124 -17.91 17.83 -0.06
N SER A 125 -19.10 18.40 -0.22
CA SER A 125 -19.45 19.73 0.29
C SER A 125 -19.49 19.81 1.83
N ALA A 126 -19.80 18.71 2.50
CA ALA A 126 -19.89 18.66 3.96
C ALA A 126 -18.50 18.65 4.63
N CYS A 127 -18.43 19.24 5.82
CA CYS A 127 -17.25 19.13 6.68
C CYS A 127 -17.11 17.72 7.24
N THR A 128 -15.88 17.20 7.28
CA THR A 128 -15.54 15.88 7.80
C THR A 128 -14.37 15.99 8.74
N THR A 129 -14.52 15.33 9.89
CA THR A 129 -13.49 15.14 10.91
C THR A 129 -13.08 13.67 11.05
N ALA A 130 -13.73 12.76 10.32
CA ALA A 130 -13.38 11.34 10.29
C ALA A 130 -12.38 11.05 9.15
N ARG A 131 -11.68 9.91 9.22
CA ARG A 131 -10.79 9.40 8.15
C ARG A 131 -11.49 9.48 6.78
N VAL A 132 -10.82 10.05 5.79
CA VAL A 132 -11.30 10.06 4.39
C VAL A 132 -10.39 9.23 3.50
N SER A 133 -10.96 8.63 2.47
CA SER A 133 -10.19 7.78 1.55
C SER A 133 -10.76 7.81 0.15
N ARG A 134 -9.91 7.60 -0.86
CA ARG A 134 -10.28 7.43 -2.25
C ARG A 134 -9.52 6.25 -2.84
N ASN A 135 -10.24 5.39 -3.56
CA ASN A 135 -9.69 4.21 -4.23
C ASN A 135 -10.16 4.15 -5.69
N ILE A 136 -9.24 3.86 -6.60
CA ILE A 136 -9.51 3.55 -8.01
C ILE A 136 -8.88 2.20 -8.31
N GLN A 137 -9.69 1.25 -8.79
CA GLN A 137 -9.26 -0.11 -9.12
C GLN A 137 -9.19 -0.39 -10.63
N TYR A 138 -9.43 0.63 -11.46
CA TYR A 138 -9.41 0.45 -12.90
C TYR A 138 -7.98 0.56 -13.42
N ALA A 139 -7.53 -0.51 -14.08
CA ALA A 139 -6.21 -0.54 -14.70
C ALA A 139 -6.12 0.45 -15.86
N ARG A 140 -5.02 1.21 -15.92
CA ARG A 140 -4.70 2.16 -16.98
C ARG A 140 -3.21 2.17 -17.29
N THR A 141 -2.87 2.61 -18.49
CA THR A 141 -1.50 2.89 -18.88
C THR A 141 -1.22 4.38 -18.65
N ALA A 142 -0.22 4.69 -17.82
CA ALA A 142 0.31 6.04 -17.66
C ALA A 142 0.97 6.52 -18.96
N SER A 143 1.00 7.84 -19.18
CA SER A 143 1.65 8.43 -20.34
C SER A 143 3.12 7.98 -20.46
N SER A 144 3.62 7.82 -21.69
CA SER A 144 5.03 7.53 -21.96
C SER A 144 5.96 8.59 -21.34
N THR A 145 5.48 9.82 -21.22
CA THR A 145 6.22 10.95 -20.63
C THR A 145 6.02 11.12 -19.13
N ALA A 146 5.11 10.37 -18.50
CA ALA A 146 4.85 10.47 -17.05
C ALA A 146 6.03 9.90 -16.25
N VAL A 147 6.56 10.66 -15.30
CA VAL A 147 7.65 10.22 -14.39
C VAL A 147 7.18 10.10 -12.95
N GLN A 148 6.05 10.72 -12.60
CA GLN A 148 5.47 10.70 -11.27
C GLN A 148 3.96 10.50 -11.35
N THR A 149 3.42 9.84 -10.35
CA THR A 149 1.98 9.80 -10.07
C THR A 149 1.73 10.36 -8.67
N CYS A 150 0.74 11.23 -8.53
CA CYS A 150 0.50 11.99 -7.32
C CYS A 150 -0.95 11.84 -6.85
N SER A 151 -1.15 11.97 -5.54
CA SER A 151 -2.46 12.25 -4.96
C SER A 151 -2.47 13.63 -4.34
N GLU A 152 -3.57 14.34 -4.51
CA GLU A 152 -3.70 15.73 -4.07
C GLU A 152 -4.94 15.87 -3.22
N LEU A 153 -4.77 16.24 -1.94
CA LEU A 153 -5.85 16.58 -1.05
C LEU A 153 -6.21 18.06 -1.20
N TRP A 154 -7.47 18.32 -1.50
CA TRP A 154 -8.04 19.66 -1.59
C TRP A 154 -9.13 19.85 -0.54
N SER A 155 -9.20 21.05 0.04
CA SER A 155 -10.24 21.46 1.00
C SER A 155 -10.51 22.94 0.80
N GLN A 156 -11.79 23.33 0.76
CA GLN A 156 -12.21 24.72 0.53
C GLN A 156 -11.59 25.37 -0.73
N GLY A 157 -11.33 24.56 -1.76
CA GLY A 157 -10.70 25.03 -3.00
C GLY A 157 -9.18 25.23 -2.95
N VAL A 158 -8.53 24.91 -1.82
CA VAL A 158 -7.07 25.02 -1.66
C VAL A 158 -6.46 23.62 -1.58
N GLN A 159 -5.31 23.42 -2.26
CA GLN A 159 -4.53 22.20 -2.14
C GLN A 159 -3.82 22.19 -0.79
N LEU A 160 -4.21 21.27 0.11
CA LEU A 160 -3.60 21.12 1.42
C LEU A 160 -2.33 20.29 1.36
N LYS A 161 -2.33 19.24 0.54
CA LYS A 161 -1.19 18.33 0.40
C LYS A 161 -1.15 17.67 -0.97
N ARG A 162 0.05 17.51 -1.49
CA ARG A 162 0.36 16.63 -2.62
C ARG A 162 1.42 15.63 -2.19
N THR A 163 1.22 14.37 -2.56
CA THR A 163 2.16 13.27 -2.30
C THR A 163 2.34 12.47 -3.59
N CYS A 164 3.58 12.23 -4.00
CA CYS A 164 3.92 11.66 -5.30
C CYS A 164 4.84 10.44 -5.20
N ILE A 165 4.60 9.44 -6.06
CA ILE A 165 5.42 8.25 -6.26
C ILE A 165 6.08 8.35 -7.63
N ASN A 166 7.39 8.10 -7.70
CA ASN A 166 8.12 8.04 -8.96
C ASN A 166 7.75 6.75 -9.71
N LEU A 167 7.51 6.86 -11.01
CA LEU A 167 7.09 5.74 -11.87
C LEU A 167 8.25 4.95 -12.50
N GLY A 168 9.50 5.25 -12.16
CA GLY A 168 10.68 4.56 -12.67
C GLY A 168 11.05 5.00 -14.08
#